data_AF-A0A6H1TS68-F1
#
_entry.id   AF-A0A6H1TS68-F1
#
_cell.length_a   1.000
_cell.length_b   1.000
_cell.length_c   1.000
_cell.angle_alpha   90.00
_cell.angle_beta   90.00
_cell.angle_gamma   90.00
#
_symmetry.space_group_name_H-M   'P 1'
#
loop_
_entity.id
_entity.type
_entity.pdbx_description
1 polymer ?
#
loop_
_entity_poly.entity_id
_entity_poly.type
_entity_poly.pdbx_seq_one_letter_code
_entity_poly.pdbx_strand_id
1 'polypeptide(L)'
;MSHYKHWKSWAIAIAAILLIWSGSLPAIAADATSNSVNGAKLFEANCAGCHPNGGNIIRRGKNLRKNTLKRHHLDSLEAIARKVKEGKNPMPAYGDRLSSEQIETVSAYVLSQAERDWK
;
A
#
# COMPACT_ATOMS: atom_id res chain seq x y z
N MET A 1 72.84 16.91 28.98
CA MET A 1 71.46 16.59 29.39
C MET A 1 70.46 17.49 28.66
N SER A 2 69.77 17.00 27.62
CA SER A 2 68.48 17.57 27.15
C SER A 2 67.87 16.69 26.03
N HIS A 3 67.35 15.51 26.34
CA HIS A 3 66.72 14.62 25.34
C HIS A 3 65.43 13.95 25.85
N TYR A 4 64.63 14.62 26.68
CA TYR A 4 63.42 13.99 27.26
C TYR A 4 62.15 14.84 27.25
N LYS A 5 62.14 16.02 26.60
CA LYS A 5 61.02 16.97 26.74
C LYS A 5 59.97 16.93 25.62
N HIS A 6 60.17 16.21 24.53
CA HIS A 6 59.24 16.28 23.38
C HIS A 6 58.37 15.04 23.16
N TRP A 7 58.75 13.87 23.70
CA TRP A 7 57.97 12.63 23.54
C TRP A 7 56.61 12.69 24.24
N LYS A 8 56.50 13.35 25.40
CA LYS A 8 55.28 13.32 26.23
C LYS A 8 54.12 14.16 25.67
N SER A 9 54.38 15.06 24.72
CA SER A 9 53.34 15.98 24.20
C SER A 9 52.56 15.41 23.01
N TRP A 10 53.04 14.33 22.39
CA TRP A 10 52.41 13.75 21.19
C TRP A 10 51.50 12.57 21.51
N ALA A 11 51.59 11.99 22.71
CA ALA A 11 50.74 10.87 23.13
C ALA A 11 49.31 11.30 23.52
N ILE A 12 49.11 12.55 23.92
CA ILE A 12 47.80 13.05 24.40
C ILE A 12 46.93 13.58 23.24
N ALA A 13 47.55 14.04 22.15
CA ALA A 13 46.81 14.60 21.01
C ALA A 13 46.18 13.53 20.08
N ILE A 14 46.67 12.28 20.09
CA ILE A 14 46.19 11.23 19.18
C ILE A 14 44.98 10.47 19.76
N ALA A 15 44.85 10.38 21.09
CA ALA A 15 43.74 9.69 21.75
C ALA A 15 42.39 10.44 21.63
N ALA A 16 42.41 11.75 21.39
CA ALA A 16 41.20 12.58 21.28
C ALA A 16 40.59 12.63 19.87
N ILE A 17 41.32 12.19 18.83
CA ILE A 17 40.86 12.24 17.43
C ILE A 17 40.08 10.97 17.04
N LEU A 18 40.27 9.86 17.76
CA LEU A 18 39.60 8.58 17.50
C LEU A 18 38.15 8.49 18.03
N LEU A 19 37.67 9.48 18.77
CA LEU A 19 36.32 9.51 19.36
C LEU A 19 35.33 10.46 18.65
N ILE A 20 35.74 11.10 17.56
CA ILE A 20 34.86 12.00 16.79
C ILE A 20 34.31 11.31 15.52
N TRP A 21 34.76 10.10 15.22
CA TRP A 21 34.37 9.37 14.00
C TRP A 21 33.47 8.16 14.29
N SER A 22 32.50 8.32 15.21
CA SER A 22 31.54 7.26 15.56
C SER A 22 30.09 7.64 15.27
N GLY A 23 29.84 8.80 14.64
CA GLY A 23 28.52 9.45 14.65
C GLY A 23 27.77 9.53 13.32
N SER A 24 28.12 8.77 12.29
CA SER A 24 27.39 8.85 11.01
C SER A 24 27.29 7.49 10.34
N LEU A 25 26.58 6.57 10.99
CA LEU A 25 25.92 5.52 10.22
C LEU A 25 24.83 6.21 9.39
N PRO A 26 24.84 6.11 8.05
CA PRO A 26 23.65 6.43 7.30
C PRO A 26 22.56 5.52 7.86
N ALA A 27 21.48 6.11 8.37
CA ALA A 27 20.27 5.36 8.60
C ALA A 27 19.88 4.80 7.23
N ILE A 28 20.17 3.51 7.00
CA ILE A 28 19.52 2.75 5.96
C ILE A 28 18.07 2.75 6.41
N ALA A 29 17.31 3.73 5.94
CA ALA A 29 15.90 3.58 5.78
C ALA A 29 15.79 2.31 4.94
N ALA A 30 15.41 1.20 5.57
CA ALA A 30 14.92 0.06 4.84
C ALA A 30 13.82 0.64 3.97
N ASP A 31 14.12 0.80 2.68
CA ASP A 31 13.11 1.00 1.67
C ASP A 31 12.29 -0.27 1.79
N ALA A 32 11.24 -0.17 2.61
CA ALA A 32 10.16 -1.11 2.58
C ALA A 32 9.64 -0.96 1.16
N THR A 33 10.21 -1.75 0.27
CA THR A 33 9.54 -2.33 -0.88
C THR A 33 8.41 -3.15 -0.31
N SER A 34 7.45 -2.43 0.27
CA SER A 34 6.07 -2.80 0.35
C SER A 34 5.78 -3.24 -1.07
N ASN A 35 5.68 -4.56 -1.27
CA ASN A 35 4.93 -5.12 -2.38
C ASN A 35 3.48 -4.66 -2.17
N SER A 36 3.24 -3.35 -2.33
CA SER A 36 1.97 -2.73 -2.05
C SER A 36 1.05 -3.26 -3.11
N VAL A 37 0.12 -4.13 -2.71
CA VAL A 37 -0.92 -4.60 -3.60
C VAL A 37 -1.65 -3.36 -4.11
N ASN A 38 -1.61 -3.11 -5.42
CA ASN A 38 -2.16 -1.89 -5.99
C ASN A 38 -3.62 -2.13 -6.40
N GLY A 39 -4.55 -1.55 -5.64
CA GLY A 39 -5.99 -1.71 -5.85
C GLY A 39 -6.47 -1.25 -7.23
N ALA A 40 -5.87 -0.19 -7.81
CA ALA A 40 -6.21 0.27 -9.14
C ALA A 40 -5.80 -0.74 -10.21
N LYS A 41 -4.59 -1.32 -10.11
CA LYS A 41 -4.12 -2.37 -11.02
C LYS A 41 -4.95 -3.65 -10.90
N LEU A 42 -5.32 -4.04 -9.68
CA LEU A 42 -6.22 -5.17 -9.44
C LEU A 42 -7.58 -4.95 -10.09
N PHE A 43 -8.14 -3.75 -9.91
CA PHE A 43 -9.42 -3.37 -10.50
C PHE A 43 -9.37 -3.41 -12.02
N GLU A 44 -8.31 -2.86 -12.62
CA GLU A 44 -8.12 -2.86 -14.07
C GLU A 44 -8.06 -4.29 -14.63
N ALA A 45 -7.24 -5.14 -14.01
CA ALA A 45 -7.05 -6.52 -14.48
C ALA A 45 -8.28 -7.42 -14.30
N ASN A 46 -9.11 -7.17 -13.28
CA ASN A 46 -10.14 -8.13 -12.86
C ASN A 46 -11.58 -7.62 -12.95
N CYS A 47 -11.80 -6.30 -12.90
CA CYS A 47 -13.12 -5.71 -12.65
C CYS A 47 -13.55 -4.75 -13.76
N ALA A 48 -12.61 -3.99 -14.33
CA ALA A 48 -12.88 -2.92 -15.29
C ALA A 48 -13.61 -3.39 -16.55
N GLY A 49 -13.41 -4.64 -16.97
CA GLY A 49 -14.11 -5.21 -18.12
C GLY A 49 -15.65 -5.15 -18.00
N CYS A 50 -16.19 -5.26 -16.78
CA CYS A 50 -17.63 -5.12 -16.55
C CYS A 50 -18.00 -3.79 -15.88
N HIS A 51 -17.08 -3.21 -15.10
CA HIS A 51 -17.30 -2.01 -14.30
C HIS A 51 -16.44 -0.81 -14.74
N PRO A 52 -16.38 -0.46 -16.03
CA PRO A 52 -15.56 0.66 -16.47
C PRO A 52 -16.08 1.95 -15.84
N ASN A 53 -15.17 2.76 -15.29
CA ASN A 53 -15.49 4.03 -14.62
C ASN A 53 -16.60 3.88 -13.57
N GLY A 54 -16.64 2.75 -12.84
CA GLY A 54 -17.65 2.48 -11.82
C GLY A 54 -19.05 2.18 -12.36
N GLY A 55 -19.19 2.00 -13.67
CA GLY A 55 -20.42 1.57 -14.31
C GLY A 55 -20.73 0.09 -14.06
N ASN A 56 -21.70 -0.44 -14.81
CA ASN A 56 -21.89 -1.88 -14.97
C ASN A 56 -22.52 -2.12 -16.35
N ILE A 57 -21.74 -2.68 -17.27
CA ILE A 57 -22.19 -2.90 -18.65
C ILE A 57 -23.22 -4.02 -18.77
N ILE A 58 -23.23 -4.96 -17.83
CA ILE A 58 -24.14 -6.11 -17.83
C ILE A 58 -25.48 -5.76 -17.16
N ARG A 59 -25.44 -5.04 -16.02
CA ARG A 59 -26.62 -4.60 -15.26
C ARG A 59 -26.46 -3.16 -14.81
N ARG A 60 -26.91 -2.20 -15.63
CA ARG A 60 -26.74 -0.74 -15.38
C ARG A 60 -27.14 -0.27 -13.97
N GLY A 61 -28.22 -0.83 -13.41
CA GLY A 61 -28.70 -0.50 -12.06
C GLY A 61 -27.88 -1.10 -10.90
N LYS A 62 -26.84 -1.89 -11.20
CA LYS A 62 -25.91 -2.52 -10.23
C LYS A 62 -24.48 -2.04 -10.47
N ASN A 63 -24.33 -0.73 -10.62
CA ASN A 63 -23.06 -0.04 -10.77
C ASN A 63 -22.37 0.19 -9.41
N LEU A 64 -21.13 0.69 -9.44
CA LEU A 64 -20.28 0.91 -8.27
C LEU A 64 -20.31 2.37 -7.79
N ARG A 65 -21.36 3.12 -8.13
CA ARG A 65 -21.54 4.50 -7.66
C ARG A 65 -22.02 4.50 -6.21
N LYS A 66 -21.60 5.50 -5.42
CA LYS A 66 -21.90 5.63 -3.99
C LYS A 66 -23.36 5.40 -3.63
N ASN A 67 -24.28 6.08 -4.32
CA ASN A 67 -25.72 5.94 -4.06
C ASN A 67 -26.26 4.51 -4.33
N THR A 68 -25.70 3.82 -5.33
CA THR A 68 -26.08 2.44 -5.66
C THR A 68 -25.54 1.47 -4.63
N LEU A 69 -24.29 1.63 -4.21
CA LEU A 69 -23.66 0.84 -3.15
C LEU A 69 -24.45 0.95 -1.85
N LYS A 70 -24.75 2.17 -1.40
CA LYS A 70 -25.55 2.43 -0.20
C LYS A 70 -26.95 1.82 -0.27
N ARG A 71 -27.66 1.99 -1.40
CA ARG A 71 -28.99 1.38 -1.62
C ARG A 71 -28.97 -0.14 -1.50
N HIS A 72 -27.84 -0.77 -1.79
CA HIS A 72 -27.68 -2.22 -1.77
C HIS A 72 -26.88 -2.73 -0.57
N HIS A 73 -26.62 -1.88 0.44
CA HIS A 73 -25.86 -2.23 1.64
C HIS A 73 -24.45 -2.77 1.30
N LEU A 74 -23.83 -2.17 0.28
CA LEU A 74 -22.47 -2.47 -0.21
C LEU A 74 -21.55 -1.24 -0.05
N ASP A 75 -21.81 -0.38 0.93
CA ASP A 75 -21.08 0.86 1.24
C ASP A 75 -20.07 0.69 2.38
N SER A 76 -19.61 -0.54 2.63
CA SER A 76 -18.52 -0.84 3.57
C SER A 76 -17.48 -1.75 2.94
N LEU A 77 -16.25 -1.68 3.44
CA LEU A 77 -15.15 -2.52 2.98
C LEU A 77 -15.50 -4.01 3.07
N GLU A 78 -16.01 -4.45 4.22
CA GLU A 78 -16.39 -5.84 4.45
C GLU A 78 -17.50 -6.31 3.48
N ALA A 79 -18.51 -5.47 3.25
CA ALA A 79 -19.62 -5.83 2.37
C ALA A 79 -19.15 -5.98 0.91
N ILE A 80 -18.27 -5.09 0.44
CA ILE A 80 -17.68 -5.19 -0.90
C ILE A 80 -16.72 -6.39 -0.98
N ALA A 81 -15.87 -6.60 0.02
CA ALA A 81 -14.93 -7.72 0.06
C ALA A 81 -15.64 -9.07 0.02
N ARG A 82 -16.69 -9.24 0.85
CA ARG A 82 -17.57 -10.42 0.80
C ARG A 82 -18.20 -10.57 -0.58
N LYS A 83 -18.64 -9.46 -1.18
CA LYS A 83 -19.26 -9.47 -2.51
C LYS A 83 -18.31 -9.91 -3.62
N VAL A 84 -17.06 -9.44 -3.58
CA VAL A 84 -16.00 -9.82 -4.52
C VAL A 84 -15.63 -11.29 -4.32
N LYS A 85 -15.50 -11.73 -3.07
CA LYS A 85 -15.16 -13.12 -2.71
C LYS A 85 -16.21 -14.11 -3.24
N GLU A 86 -17.48 -13.86 -2.96
CA GLU A 86 -18.59 -14.80 -3.25
C GLU A 86 -19.20 -14.62 -4.65
N GLY A 87 -19.06 -13.43 -5.25
CA GLY A 87 -19.73 -13.09 -6.50
C GLY A 87 -21.26 -13.04 -6.39
N LYS A 88 -21.94 -13.06 -7.54
CA LYS A 88 -23.38 -13.38 -7.73
C LYS A 88 -23.68 -13.26 -9.21
N ASN A 89 -24.11 -14.36 -9.81
CA ASN A 89 -24.40 -14.48 -11.25
C ASN A 89 -25.06 -13.19 -11.82
N PRO A 90 -24.46 -12.52 -12.82
CA PRO A 90 -23.31 -12.94 -13.65
C PRO A 90 -21.93 -12.53 -13.15
N MET A 91 -21.81 -11.82 -12.03
CA MET A 91 -20.50 -11.49 -11.45
C MET A 91 -19.85 -12.77 -10.90
N PRO A 92 -18.66 -13.17 -11.41
CA PRO A 92 -17.97 -14.36 -10.93
C PRO A 92 -17.49 -14.18 -9.48
N ALA A 93 -17.29 -15.29 -8.78
CA ALA A 93 -16.60 -15.31 -7.50
C ALA A 93 -15.09 -15.16 -7.72
N TYR A 94 -14.42 -14.37 -6.88
CA TYR A 94 -12.97 -14.18 -6.95
C TYR A 94 -12.22 -14.80 -5.76
N GLY A 95 -12.92 -15.45 -4.82
CA GLY A 95 -12.30 -16.08 -3.65
C GLY A 95 -11.23 -17.13 -3.97
N ASP A 96 -11.33 -17.79 -5.13
CA ASP A 96 -10.36 -18.79 -5.59
C ASP A 96 -9.31 -18.21 -6.57
N ARG A 97 -9.40 -16.91 -6.90
CA ARG A 97 -8.58 -16.24 -7.92
C ARG A 97 -7.69 -15.15 -7.33
N LEU A 98 -8.13 -14.52 -6.26
CA LEU A 98 -7.44 -13.44 -5.57
C LEU A 98 -7.23 -13.81 -4.11
N SER A 99 -6.09 -13.45 -3.54
CA SER A 99 -5.86 -13.59 -2.10
C SER A 99 -6.82 -12.68 -1.30
N SER A 100 -7.03 -12.99 -0.02
CA SER A 100 -7.83 -12.13 0.86
C SER A 100 -7.33 -10.68 0.88
N GLU A 101 -6.01 -10.48 0.92
CA GLU A 101 -5.38 -9.16 0.86
C GLU A 101 -5.68 -8.43 -0.46
N GLN A 102 -5.64 -9.14 -1.60
CA GLN A 102 -6.01 -8.56 -2.90
C GLN A 102 -7.50 -8.19 -2.95
N ILE A 103 -8.38 -9.03 -2.40
CA ILE A 103 -9.82 -8.77 -2.31
C ILE A 103 -10.09 -7.53 -1.46
N GLU A 104 -9.48 -7.42 -0.28
CA GLU A 104 -9.61 -6.26 0.58
C GLU A 104 -9.08 -5.00 -0.11
N THR A 105 -7.91 -5.10 -0.74
CA THR A 105 -7.27 -3.98 -1.45
C THR A 105 -8.15 -3.44 -2.59
N VAL A 106 -8.68 -4.32 -3.46
CA VAL A 106 -9.54 -3.89 -4.57
C VAL A 106 -10.88 -3.36 -4.04
N SER A 107 -11.37 -3.90 -2.93
CA SER A 107 -12.60 -3.43 -2.29
C SER A 107 -12.44 -2.03 -1.69
N ALA A 108 -11.29 -1.75 -1.04
CA ALA A 108 -10.94 -0.43 -0.55
C ALA A 108 -10.80 0.58 -1.70
N TYR A 109 -10.20 0.16 -2.81
CA TYR A 109 -10.13 0.99 -4.03
C TYR A 109 -11.53 1.32 -4.57
N VAL A 110 -12.43 0.35 -4.68
CA VAL A 110 -13.82 0.58 -5.13
C VAL A 110 -14.54 1.58 -4.22
N LEU A 111 -14.40 1.44 -2.89
CA LEU A 111 -15.02 2.34 -1.92
C LEU A 111 -14.49 3.78 -2.07
N SER A 112 -13.16 3.93 -2.14
CA SER A 112 -12.50 5.22 -2.36
C SER A 112 -12.93 5.89 -3.67
N GLN A 113 -12.98 5.13 -4.77
CA GLN A 113 -13.44 5.65 -6.05
C GLN A 113 -14.93 6.02 -6.02
N ALA A 114 -15.78 5.27 -5.32
CA ALA A 114 -17.18 5.61 -5.15
C ALA A 114 -17.37 6.93 -4.40
N GLU A 115 -16.59 7.17 -3.34
CA GLU A 115 -16.58 8.43 -2.59
C GLU A 115 -16.13 9.63 -3.44
N ARG A 116 -15.26 9.38 -4.42
CA ARG A 116 -14.78 10.38 -5.39
C ARG A 116 -15.62 10.47 -6.66
N ASP A 117 -16.80 9.86 -6.69
CA ASP A 117 -17.66 9.78 -7.87
C ASP A 117 -16.96 9.25 -9.13
N TRP A 118 -15.97 8.37 -8.96
CA TRP A 118 -15.11 7.81 -10.00
C TRP A 118 -14.43 8.88 -10.87
N LYS A 119 -13.95 9.96 -10.22
CA LYS A 119 -13.17 11.06 -10.81
C LYS A 119 -11.75 11.14 -10.24
#